data_AF-A0A0W1AVW3-F1
#
_entry.id   AF-A0A0W1AVW3-F1
#
_cell.length_a   1.000
_cell.length_b   1.000
_cell.length_c   1.000
_cell.angle_alpha   90.00
_cell.angle_beta   90.00
_cell.angle_gamma   90.00
#
_symmetry.space_group_name_H-M   'P 1'
#
loop_
_entity.id
_entity.type
_entity.pdbx_description
1 polymer ?
#
loop_
_entity_poly.entity_id
_entity_poly.type
_entity_poly.pdbx_seq_one_letter_code
_entity_poly.pdbx_strand_id
1 'polypeptide(L)'
;MLVEDDFDEIGLLKTKNNMARYDASNYSFTIAPTMECNFGCPYCFEEGFRYNTMTDEISAQITSFINRISLKSSSVGVCWYGGEP
;
A
#
# COMPACT_ATOMS: atom_id res chain seq x y z
N MET A 1 27.48 -4.13 13.69
CA MET A 1 27.56 -2.75 14.20
C MET A 1 27.36 -2.86 15.70
N LEU A 2 28.32 -2.40 16.50
CA LEU A 2 28.17 -2.40 17.96
C LEU A 2 27.47 -1.09 18.33
N VAL A 3 26.42 -1.18 19.14
CA VAL A 3 25.62 -0.05 19.64
C VAL A 3 25.94 0.10 21.13
N GLU A 4 25.92 1.32 21.66
CA GLU A 4 26.19 1.58 23.08
C GLU A 4 25.12 0.96 23.98
N ASP A 5 25.52 0.40 25.13
CA ASP A 5 24.65 -0.37 26.03
C ASP A 5 23.48 0.45 26.61
N ASP A 6 23.60 1.78 26.64
CA ASP A 6 22.61 2.71 27.16
C ASP A 6 21.71 3.31 26.07
N PHE A 7 21.92 2.96 24.81
CA PHE A 7 21.12 3.47 23.71
C PHE A 7 19.77 2.77 23.61
N ASP A 8 18.68 3.53 23.76
CA ASP A 8 17.32 3.03 23.58
C ASP A 8 16.95 2.87 22.08
N GLU A 9 17.42 1.76 21.49
CA GLU A 9 17.13 1.38 20.10
C GLU A 9 15.62 1.28 19.84
N ILE A 10 14.87 0.74 20.80
CA ILE A 10 13.43 0.51 20.67
C ILE A 10 12.69 1.85 20.65
N GLY A 11 13.06 2.79 21.51
CA GLY A 11 12.54 4.15 21.53
C GLY A 11 12.82 4.89 20.23
N LEU A 12 14.05 4.78 19.70
CA LEU A 12 14.40 5.35 18.40
C LEU A 12 13.54 4.76 17.28
N LEU A 13 13.42 3.43 17.20
CA LEU A 13 12.66 2.75 16.16
C LEU A 13 11.18 3.11 16.22
N LYS A 14 10.58 3.16 17.42
CA LYS A 14 9.21 3.62 17.61
C LYS A 14 9.02 5.05 17.14
N THR A 15 9.95 5.94 17.46
CA THR A 15 9.91 7.34 17.04
C THR A 15 9.96 7.45 15.52
N LYS A 16 10.92 6.78 14.88
CA LYS A 16 11.03 6.74 13.41
C LYS A 16 9.78 6.15 12.75
N ASN A 17 9.24 5.07 13.31
CA ASN A 17 8.02 4.45 12.81
C ASN A 17 6.82 5.40 12.91
N ASN A 18 6.65 6.09 14.03
CA ASN A 18 5.58 7.07 14.20
C ASN A 18 5.74 8.26 13.24
N MET A 19 6.96 8.79 13.09
CA MET A 19 7.23 9.85 12.11
C MET A 19 6.83 9.42 10.69
N ALA A 20 7.17 8.20 10.28
CA ALA A 20 6.78 7.67 8.97
C ALA A 20 5.27 7.41 8.85
N ARG A 21 4.62 6.91 9.90
CA ARG A 21 3.18 6.61 9.91
C ARG A 21 2.29 7.85 9.84
N TYR A 22 2.73 8.94 10.45
CA TYR A 22 1.98 10.20 10.49
C TYR A 22 2.47 11.23 9.48
N ASP A 23 3.39 10.84 8.60
CA ASP A 23 3.81 11.68 7.48
C ASP A 23 2.66 11.81 6.47
N ALA A 24 2.15 13.03 6.33
CA ALA A 24 1.08 13.35 5.40
C ALA A 24 1.59 13.86 4.04
N SER A 25 2.91 13.80 3.80
CA SER A 25 3.53 14.28 2.57
C SER A 25 3.73 13.19 1.51
N ASN A 26 3.82 11.93 1.91
CA ASN A 26 4.07 10.80 1.01
C ASN A 26 2.93 9.78 1.09
N TYR A 27 2.33 9.48 -0.06
CA TYR A 27 1.23 8.51 -0.14
C TYR A 27 1.63 7.30 -0.98
N SER A 28 1.25 6.11 -0.53
CA SER A 28 1.39 4.87 -1.29
C SER A 28 0.03 4.20 -1.41
N PHE A 29 -0.40 3.94 -2.64
CA PHE A 29 -1.64 3.24 -2.94
C PHE A 29 -1.33 1.84 -3.45
N THR A 30 -1.89 0.82 -2.81
CA THR A 30 -1.94 -0.53 -3.37
C THR A 30 -3.34 -0.71 -3.95
N ILE A 31 -3.42 -0.87 -5.27
CA ILE A 31 -4.69 -0.95 -6.01
C ILE A 31 -4.82 -2.35 -6.56
N ALA A 32 -5.94 -3.01 -6.28
CA ALA A 32 -6.30 -4.29 -6.89
C ALA A 32 -7.40 -4.07 -7.93
N PRO A 33 -7.07 -3.90 -9.23
CA PRO A 33 -8.07 -3.71 -10.29
C PRO A 33 -8.95 -4.95 -10.44
N THR A 34 -8.36 -6.13 -10.22
CA THR A 34 -9.09 -7.40 -10.19
C THR A 34 -8.44 -8.35 -9.22
N MET A 35 -9.26 -9.19 -8.58
CA MET A 35 -8.77 -10.36 -7.85
C MET A 35 -8.73 -11.61 -8.73
N GLU A 36 -9.27 -11.56 -9.97
CA GLU A 36 -9.22 -12.69 -10.90
C GLU A 36 -7.78 -13.07 -11.21
N CYS A 37 -7.48 -14.37 -11.07
CA CYS A 37 -6.17 -14.94 -11.33
C CYS A 37 -6.35 -16.22 -12.11
N ASN A 38 -5.58 -16.41 -13.18
CA ASN A 38 -5.54 -17.64 -13.97
C ASN A 38 -4.51 -18.65 -13.45
N PHE A 39 -3.83 -18.38 -12.33
CA PHE A 39 -2.87 -19.28 -11.68
C PHE A 39 -3.48 -19.97 -10.45
N GLY A 40 -3.10 -21.24 -10.24
CA GLY A 40 -3.50 -22.06 -9.08
C GLY A 40 -2.37 -22.20 -8.07
N CYS A 41 -1.83 -21.09 -7.58
CA CYS A 41 -0.67 -21.10 -6.69
C CYS A 41 -1.01 -21.78 -5.34
N PRO A 42 -0.29 -22.85 -4.92
CA PRO A 42 -0.63 -23.62 -3.71
C PRO A 42 -0.36 -22.87 -2.40
N TYR A 43 0.25 -21.70 -2.48
CA TYR A 43 0.52 -20.79 -1.36
C TYR A 43 -0.31 -19.50 -1.45
N CYS A 44 -1.25 -19.41 -2.39
CA CYS A 44 -2.09 -18.23 -2.53
C CYS A 44 -3.06 -18.14 -1.36
N PHE A 45 -2.94 -17.08 -0.56
CA PHE A 45 -3.87 -16.83 0.54
C PHE A 45 -5.23 -16.29 0.08
N GLU A 46 -5.38 -16.00 -1.21
CA GLU A 46 -6.60 -15.46 -1.81
C GLU A 46 -7.60 -16.55 -2.22
N GLU A 47 -7.21 -17.82 -2.10
CA GLU A 47 -8.09 -18.96 -2.34
C GLU A 47 -9.32 -18.91 -1.42
N GLY A 48 -10.52 -18.90 -2.01
CA GLY A 48 -11.79 -18.81 -1.27
C GLY A 48 -12.33 -17.39 -1.04
N PHE A 49 -11.65 -16.35 -1.50
CA PHE A 49 -12.19 -14.98 -1.51
C PHE A 49 -13.03 -14.69 -2.76
N ARG A 50 -13.89 -13.65 -2.70
CA ARG A 50 -14.72 -13.24 -3.84
C ARG A 50 -13.85 -12.56 -4.90
N TYR A 51 -13.75 -13.20 -6.07
CA TYR A 51 -13.15 -12.63 -7.27
C TYR A 51 -14.03 -11.50 -7.82
N ASN A 52 -13.68 -10.26 -7.48
CA ASN A 52 -14.36 -9.08 -7.99
C ASN A 52 -13.38 -8.27 -8.83
N THR A 53 -13.88 -7.76 -9.95
CA THR A 53 -13.18 -6.81 -10.82
C THR A 53 -13.76 -5.43 -10.58
N MET A 54 -12.88 -4.44 -10.49
CA MET A 54 -13.24 -3.03 -10.38
C MET A 54 -14.06 -2.60 -11.60
N THR A 55 -15.17 -1.90 -11.38
CA THR A 55 -15.92 -1.30 -12.49
C THR A 55 -15.24 -0.02 -12.96
N ASP A 56 -15.54 0.40 -14.20
CA ASP A 56 -15.00 1.64 -14.76
C ASP A 56 -15.32 2.86 -13.89
N GLU A 57 -16.48 2.87 -13.22
CA GLU A 57 -16.86 3.94 -12.29
C GLU A 57 -15.93 3.99 -11.08
N ILE A 58 -15.56 2.84 -10.51
CA ILE A 58 -14.63 2.78 -9.37
C ILE A 58 -13.23 3.20 -9.82
N SER A 59 -12.77 2.72 -10.97
CA SER A 59 -11.49 3.11 -11.58
C SER A 59 -11.39 4.62 -11.76
N ALA A 60 -12.45 5.26 -12.27
CA ALA A 60 -12.52 6.71 -12.44
C ALA A 60 -12.52 7.45 -11.09
N GLN A 61 -13.28 6.96 -10.10
CA GLN A 61 -13.32 7.56 -8.76
C GLN A 61 -11.96 7.49 -8.05
N ILE A 62 -11.28 6.35 -8.11
CA ILE A 62 -9.94 6.17 -7.52
C ILE A 62 -8.93 7.09 -8.21
N THR A 63 -8.98 7.18 -9.55
CA THR A 63 -8.10 8.08 -10.30
C THR A 63 -8.31 9.54 -9.89
N SER A 64 -9.57 9.99 -9.78
CA SER A 64 -9.90 11.34 -9.31
C SER A 64 -9.43 11.59 -7.87
N PHE A 65 -9.60 10.59 -7.00
CA PHE A 65 -9.17 10.65 -5.61
C PHE A 65 -7.65 10.80 -5.48
N ILE A 66 -6.88 9.97 -6.18
CA ILE A 66 -5.41 10.01 -6.17
C ILE A 66 -4.91 11.32 -6.77
N ASN A 67 -5.51 11.80 -7.86
CA ASN A 67 -5.16 13.08 -8.46
C ASN A 67 -5.37 14.26 -7.50
N ARG A 68 -6.45 14.24 -6.69
CA ARG A 68 -6.67 15.29 -5.69
C ARG A 68 -5.63 15.27 -4.57
N ILE A 69 -5.18 14.07 -4.18
CA ILE A 69 -4.14 13.91 -3.15
C ILE A 69 -2.77 14.33 -3.69
N SER A 70 -2.44 13.96 -4.92
CA SER A 70 -1.13 14.26 -5.52
C SER A 70 -0.85 15.77 -5.60
N LEU A 71 -1.89 16.61 -5.77
CA LEU A 71 -1.76 18.07 -5.75
C LEU A 71 -1.22 18.65 -4.43
N LYS A 72 -1.33 17.91 -3.33
CA LYS A 72 -0.92 18.36 -1.99
C LYS A 72 0.21 17.50 -1.40
N SER A 73 0.69 16.52 -2.15
CA SER A 73 1.66 15.53 -1.69
C SER A 73 3.03 15.83 -2.28
N SER A 74 4.08 15.51 -1.54
CA SER A 74 5.46 15.53 -2.04
C SER A 74 5.75 14.34 -2.94
N SER A 75 5.17 13.17 -2.66
CA SER A 75 5.24 12.02 -3.54
C SER A 75 4.00 11.14 -3.47
N VAL A 76 3.72 10.45 -4.58
CA VAL A 76 2.66 9.44 -4.68
C VAL A 76 3.23 8.22 -5.37
N GLY A 77 3.17 7.06 -4.71
CA GLY A 77 3.48 5.76 -5.27
C GLY A 77 2.22 4.95 -5.52
N VAL A 78 2.18 4.21 -6.62
CA VAL A 78 1.12 3.24 -6.92
C VAL A 78 1.75 1.86 -7.09
N CYS A 79 1.22 0.88 -6.37
CA CYS A 79 1.52 -0.53 -6.50
C CYS A 79 0.27 -1.23 -7.03
N TRP A 80 0.40 -1.91 -8.16
CA TRP A 80 -0.66 -2.75 -8.70
C TRP A 80 -0.60 -4.11 -8.02
N TYR A 81 -1.74 -4.56 -7.54
CA TYR A 81 -1.94 -5.79 -6.80
C TYR A 81 -3.19 -6.51 -7.32
N GLY A 82 -3.51 -7.67 -6.76
CA GLY A 82 -4.70 -8.45 -7.10
C GLY A 82 -4.29 -9.86 -7.49
N GLY A 83 -5.10 -10.46 -8.35
CA GLY A 83 -4.76 -11.74 -8.98
C GLY A 83 -3.67 -11.57 -10.02
N GLU A 84 -4.04 -11.47 -11.29
CA GLU A 84 -3.15 -11.00 -12.35
C GLU A 84 -3.60 -9.61 -12.82
N PRO A 85 -3.05 -8.52 -12.23
CA PRO A 85 -3.46 -7.16 -12.55
C PRO A 85 -3.00 -6.63 -13.90
#